data_AF-A0A543PLF1-F1
#
_entry.id   AF-A0A543PLF1-F1
#
_cell.length_a   1.000
_cell.length_b   1.000
_cell.length_c   1.000
_cell.angle_alpha   90.00
_cell.angle_beta   90.00
_cell.angle_gamma   90.00
#
_symmetry.space_group_name_H-M   'P 1'
#
loop_
_entity.id
_entity.type
_entity.pdbx_description
1 polymer ?
#
loop_
_entity_poly.entity_id
_entity_poly.type
_entity_poly.pdbx_seq_one_letter_code
_entity_poly.pdbx_strand_id
1 'polypeptide(L)'
;MGAASSAKVLATGSAWRLTGRAAAGRRLVDAVNQGSENEQTIAAIFLVKAGDRAVPLIHEGLTAYEPSPTLVEILGSIGTDTARLELQRVASNGSPDLAQAAQRALRTLDEIDRSQS
;
A
#
# COMPACT_ATOMS: atom_id res chain seq x y z
N MET A 1 1.37 7.61 25.42
CA MET A 1 0.60 6.37 25.18
C MET A 1 1.03 5.74 23.84
N GLY A 2 2.30 5.31 23.67
CA GLY A 2 2.85 4.96 22.35
C GLY A 2 3.33 3.50 22.17
N ALA A 3 3.68 2.81 23.25
CA ALA A 3 4.22 1.46 23.17
C ALA A 3 3.16 0.38 22.87
N ALA A 4 1.95 0.54 23.42
CA ALA A 4 0.89 -0.45 23.29
C ALA A 4 0.28 -0.52 21.88
N SER A 5 0.12 0.64 21.19
CA SER A 5 -0.35 0.66 19.79
C SER A 5 0.70 0.08 18.84
N SER A 6 1.97 0.41 19.05
CA SER A 6 3.08 -0.11 18.24
C SER A 6 3.21 -1.64 18.34
N ALA A 7 3.04 -2.20 19.54
CA ALA A 7 3.03 -3.66 19.75
C ALA A 7 1.87 -4.35 19.03
N LYS A 8 0.71 -3.69 18.95
CA LYS A 8 -0.48 -4.23 18.28
C LYS A 8 -0.32 -4.27 16.76
N VAL A 9 0.31 -3.25 16.16
CA VAL A 9 0.61 -3.21 14.72
C VAL A 9 1.61 -4.32 14.36
N LEU A 10 2.67 -4.49 15.16
CA LEU A 10 3.65 -5.56 14.98
C LEU A 10 3.01 -6.95 15.07
N ALA A 11 2.23 -7.21 16.12
CA ALA A 11 1.53 -8.49 16.29
C ALA A 11 0.55 -8.78 15.15
N THR A 12 -0.12 -7.74 14.64
CA THR A 12 -1.06 -7.88 13.50
C THR A 12 -0.32 -8.18 12.20
N GLY A 13 0.80 -7.50 11.92
CA GLY A 13 1.63 -7.76 10.74
C GLY A 13 2.22 -9.19 10.72
N SER A 14 2.71 -9.67 11.87
CA SER A 14 3.20 -11.05 12.02
C SER A 14 2.09 -12.09 11.85
N ALA A 15 0.93 -11.86 12.48
CA ALA A 15 -0.22 -12.76 12.37
C ALA A 15 -0.79 -12.80 10.96
N TRP A 16 -0.81 -11.68 10.23
CA TRP A 16 -1.26 -11.66 8.84
C TRP A 16 -0.35 -12.46 7.91
N ARG A 17 0.98 -12.32 8.07
CA ARG A 17 1.95 -13.11 7.30
C ARG A 17 1.80 -14.62 7.54
N LEU A 18 1.44 -15.02 8.76
CA LEU A 18 1.29 -16.42 9.13
C LEU A 18 -0.09 -17.01 8.82
N THR A 19 -1.16 -16.20 8.84
CA THR A 19 -2.55 -16.72 8.71
C THR A 19 -3.24 -16.34 7.40
N GLY A 20 -2.70 -15.38 6.64
CA GLY A 20 -3.32 -14.89 5.41
C GLY A 20 -4.69 -14.23 5.61
N ARG A 21 -5.11 -13.95 6.86
CA ARG A 21 -6.44 -13.41 7.14
C ARG A 21 -6.57 -11.97 6.65
N ALA A 22 -7.42 -11.75 5.65
CA ALA A 22 -7.70 -10.44 5.05
C ALA A 22 -8.07 -9.34 6.07
N ALA A 23 -8.69 -9.71 7.19
CA ALA A 23 -9.04 -8.76 8.26
C ALA A 23 -7.82 -8.09 8.93
N ALA A 24 -6.68 -8.78 9.02
CA ALA A 24 -5.46 -8.20 9.57
C ALA A 24 -4.77 -7.26 8.57
N GLY A 25 -4.83 -7.59 7.28
CA GLY A 25 -4.36 -6.74 6.19
C GLY A 25 -5.19 -5.46 6.04
N ARG A 26 -6.53 -5.53 6.18
CA ARG A 26 -7.40 -4.35 6.19
C ARG A 26 -7.04 -3.35 7.29
N ARG A 27 -6.71 -3.83 8.49
CA ARG A 27 -6.25 -2.94 9.58
C ARG A 27 -4.94 -2.22 9.28
N LEU A 28 -4.06 -2.82 8.47
CA LEU A 28 -2.84 -2.13 8.03
C LEU A 28 -3.18 -1.02 7.03
N VAL A 29 -4.12 -1.28 6.12
CA VAL A 29 -4.63 -0.26 5.19
C VAL A 29 -5.31 0.89 5.95
N ASP A 30 -6.15 0.58 6.95
CA ASP A 30 -6.77 1.60 7.82
C ASP A 30 -5.70 2.42 8.56
N ALA A 31 -4.64 1.77 9.05
CA ALA A 31 -3.53 2.44 9.72
C ALA A 31 -2.74 3.37 8.78
N VAL A 32 -2.60 3.02 7.49
CA VAL A 32 -2.01 3.91 6.48
C VAL A 32 -2.92 5.13 6.22
N ASN A 33 -4.24 4.95 6.20
CA ASN A 33 -5.16 6.04 5.92
C ASN A 33 -5.38 6.98 7.12
N GLN A 34 -5.37 6.46 8.34
CA GLN A 34 -5.89 7.17 9.52
C GLN A 34 -4.95 7.14 10.74
N GLY A 35 -3.86 6.38 10.68
CA GLY A 35 -2.94 6.24 11.80
C GLY A 35 -2.04 7.45 12.02
N SER A 36 -1.31 7.47 13.13
CA SER A 36 -0.20 8.41 13.34
C SER A 36 0.94 8.16 12.33
N GLU A 37 1.82 9.14 12.11
CA GLU A 37 2.95 9.04 11.17
C GLU A 37 3.78 7.75 11.36
N ASN A 38 4.04 7.37 12.63
CA ASN A 38 4.76 6.14 12.96
C ASN A 38 3.95 4.87 12.61
N GLU A 39 2.63 4.88 12.85
CA GLU A 39 1.75 3.76 12.49
C GLU A 39 1.60 3.60 10.98
N GLN A 40 1.44 4.71 10.26
CA GLN A 40 1.42 4.74 8.80
C GLN A 40 2.70 4.15 8.22
N THR A 41 3.86 4.59 8.73
CA THR A 41 5.17 4.10 8.29
C THR A 41 5.32 2.60 8.51
N ILE A 42 5.01 2.11 9.72
CA ILE A 42 5.12 0.68 10.04
C ILE A 42 4.15 -0.14 9.17
N ALA A 43 2.92 0.32 8.99
CA ALA A 43 1.93 -0.36 8.17
C ALA A 43 2.33 -0.41 6.70
N ALA A 44 2.86 0.69 6.15
CA ALA A 44 3.38 0.75 4.80
C ALA A 44 4.50 -0.27 4.57
N ILE A 45 5.47 -0.36 5.50
CA ILE A 45 6.56 -1.36 5.43
C ILE A 45 6.01 -2.79 5.38
N PHE A 46 5.00 -3.11 6.19
CA PHE A 46 4.41 -4.45 6.18
C PHE A 46 3.64 -4.76 4.89
N LEU A 47 2.93 -3.77 4.33
CA LEU A 47 2.21 -3.92 3.06
C LEU A 47 3.19 -4.12 1.89
N VAL A 48 4.24 -3.31 1.80
CA VAL A 48 5.31 -3.49 0.79
C VAL A 48 5.93 -4.89 0.92
N LYS A 49 6.28 -5.31 2.14
CA LYS A 49 6.86 -6.65 2.39
C LYS A 49 5.89 -7.81 2.13
N ALA A 50 4.60 -7.56 2.00
CA ALA A 50 3.62 -8.58 1.63
C ALA A 50 3.46 -8.73 0.10
N GLY A 51 3.97 -7.77 -0.69
CA GLY A 51 3.95 -7.82 -2.15
C GLY A 51 2.54 -7.94 -2.71
N ASP A 52 2.35 -8.84 -3.69
CA ASP A 52 1.06 -9.07 -4.38
C ASP A 52 -0.11 -9.39 -3.45
N ARG A 53 0.15 -9.94 -2.26
CA ARG A 53 -0.91 -10.19 -1.27
C ARG A 53 -1.53 -8.92 -0.71
N ALA A 54 -0.81 -7.80 -0.75
CA ALA A 54 -1.32 -6.50 -0.32
C ALA A 54 -2.18 -5.82 -1.39
N VAL A 55 -1.94 -6.08 -2.67
CA VAL A 55 -2.60 -5.38 -3.79
C VAL A 55 -4.13 -5.36 -3.69
N PRO A 56 -4.86 -6.47 -3.46
CA PRO A 56 -6.32 -6.42 -3.34
C PRO A 56 -6.80 -5.63 -2.13
N LEU A 57 -6.04 -5.59 -1.03
CA LEU A 57 -6.38 -4.83 0.16
C LEU A 57 -6.15 -3.33 -0.04
N ILE A 58 -5.06 -2.98 -0.73
CA ILE A 58 -4.77 -1.60 -1.11
C ILE A 58 -5.85 -1.12 -2.08
N HIS A 59 -6.28 -1.95 -3.05
CA HIS A 59 -7.41 -1.64 -3.92
C HIS A 59 -8.66 -1.29 -3.12
N GLU A 60 -9.07 -2.14 -2.15
CA GLU A 60 -10.18 -1.83 -1.25
C GLU A 60 -9.96 -0.47 -0.54
N GLY A 61 -8.76 -0.20 -0.02
CA GLY A 61 -8.41 1.05 0.66
C GLY A 61 -8.49 2.29 -0.24
N LEU A 62 -8.14 2.15 -1.52
CA LEU A 62 -8.19 3.22 -2.52
C LEU A 62 -9.63 3.56 -2.95
N THR A 63 -10.60 2.68 -2.67
CA THR A 63 -12.04 2.94 -2.89
C THR A 63 -12.73 3.64 -1.71
N ALA A 64 -12.01 3.93 -0.62
CA ALA A 64 -12.53 4.69 0.50
C ALA A 64 -12.86 6.15 0.11
N TYR A 65 -13.65 6.85 0.93
CA TYR A 65 -14.07 8.23 0.66
C TYR A 65 -12.90 9.22 0.56
N GLU A 66 -11.85 9.01 1.37
CA GLU A 66 -10.61 9.80 1.35
C GLU A 66 -9.40 8.85 1.41
N PRO A 67 -9.00 8.29 0.26
CA PRO A 67 -7.88 7.36 0.19
C PRO A 67 -6.55 8.09 0.33
N SER A 68 -5.64 7.54 1.14
CA SER A 68 -4.30 8.13 1.31
C SER A 68 -3.45 7.96 0.05
N PRO A 69 -2.78 9.02 -0.45
CA PRO A 69 -1.80 8.91 -1.53
C PRO A 69 -0.67 7.91 -1.24
N THR A 70 -0.35 7.67 0.04
CA THR A 70 0.64 6.68 0.48
C THR A 70 0.30 5.26 0.01
N LEU A 71 -0.97 4.93 -0.18
CA LEU A 71 -1.38 3.64 -0.74
C LEU A 71 -0.90 3.45 -2.19
N VAL A 72 -0.84 4.53 -2.98
CA VAL A 72 -0.29 4.51 -4.34
C VAL A 72 1.23 4.36 -4.33
N GLU A 73 1.90 5.03 -3.39
CA GLU A 73 3.35 4.90 -3.20
C GLU A 73 3.75 3.47 -2.78
N ILE A 74 2.93 2.82 -1.97
CA ILE A 74 3.11 1.42 -1.58
C ILE A 74 3.02 0.50 -2.80
N LEU A 75 2.06 0.71 -3.72
CA LEU A 75 1.97 -0.06 -4.97
C LEU A 75 3.23 0.14 -5.84
N GLY A 76 3.70 1.38 -5.97
CA GLY A 76 4.95 1.69 -6.66
C GLY A 76 6.15 0.97 -6.04
N SER A 77 6.22 0.92 -4.72
CA SER A 77 7.28 0.23 -3.97
C SER A 77 7.21 -1.29 -4.06
N ILE A 78 6.02 -1.86 -4.27
CA ILE A 78 5.84 -3.29 -4.53
C ILE A 78 6.38 -3.66 -5.93
N GLY A 79 6.09 -2.84 -6.94
CA GLY A 79 6.74 -2.89 -8.26
C GLY A 79 6.47 -4.13 -9.13
N THR A 80 5.68 -5.09 -8.66
CA THR A 80 5.28 -6.30 -9.40
C THR A 80 4.29 -5.99 -10.53
N ASP A 81 4.12 -6.94 -11.46
CA ASP A 81 3.13 -6.81 -12.55
C ASP A 81 1.70 -6.59 -12.01
N THR A 82 1.32 -7.30 -10.95
CA THR A 82 0.02 -7.13 -10.29
C THR A 82 -0.14 -5.71 -9.73
N ALA A 83 0.89 -5.16 -9.08
CA ALA A 83 0.86 -3.80 -8.56
C ALA A 83 0.85 -2.75 -9.69
N ARG A 84 1.55 -3.00 -10.80
CA ARG A 84 1.54 -2.14 -11.99
C ARG A 84 0.16 -2.08 -12.64
N LEU A 85 -0.53 -3.21 -12.78
CA LEU A 85 -1.90 -3.25 -13.29
C LEU A 85 -2.85 -2.43 -12.41
N GLU A 86 -2.67 -2.49 -11.09
CA GLU A 86 -3.47 -1.67 -10.17
C GLU A 86 -3.12 -0.18 -10.29
N LEU A 87 -1.84 0.18 -10.40
CA LEU A 87 -1.42 1.57 -10.67
C LEU A 87 -2.03 2.10 -11.98
N GLN A 88 -2.08 1.30 -13.04
CA GLN A 88 -2.73 1.69 -14.30
C GLN A 88 -4.24 1.93 -14.13
N ARG A 89 -4.91 1.08 -13.33
CA ARG A 89 -6.31 1.25 -12.98
C ARG A 89 -6.54 2.56 -12.20
N VAL A 90 -5.70 2.86 -11.21
CA VAL A 90 -5.77 4.10 -10.42
C VAL A 90 -5.49 5.32 -11.29
N ALA A 91 -4.50 5.24 -12.18
CA ALA A 91 -4.18 6.31 -13.14
C ALA A 91 -5.36 6.65 -14.07
N SER A 92 -6.23 5.67 -14.34
CA SER A 92 -7.37 5.83 -15.26
C SER A 92 -8.68 6.22 -14.55
N ASN A 93 -8.90 5.73 -13.33
CA ASN A 93 -10.19 5.82 -12.65
C ASN A 93 -10.15 6.54 -11.29
N GLY A 94 -8.96 6.86 -10.79
CA GLY A 94 -8.78 7.54 -9.50
C GLY A 94 -9.15 9.03 -9.56
N SER A 95 -9.22 9.66 -8.40
CA SER A 95 -9.28 11.12 -8.31
C SER A 95 -8.03 11.75 -8.97
N PRO A 96 -8.08 13.01 -9.42
CA PRO A 96 -6.97 13.65 -10.14
C PRO A 96 -5.62 13.52 -9.42
N ASP A 97 -5.61 13.64 -8.09
CA ASP A 97 -4.39 13.55 -7.28
C ASP A 97 -3.83 12.13 -7.24
N LEU A 98 -4.68 11.12 -7.03
CA LEU A 98 -4.28 9.71 -7.06
C LEU A 98 -3.84 9.28 -8.45
N ALA A 99 -4.54 9.74 -9.48
CA ALA A 99 -4.21 9.43 -10.87
C ALA A 99 -2.82 9.98 -11.22
N GLN A 100 -2.51 11.21 -10.82
CA GLN A 100 -1.18 11.78 -10.99
C GLN A 100 -0.10 11.02 -10.21
N ALA A 101 -0.37 10.66 -8.95
CA ALA A 101 0.55 9.86 -8.15
C ALA A 101 0.84 8.51 -8.81
N ALA A 102 -0.19 7.85 -9.34
CA ALA A 102 -0.06 6.55 -9.99
C ALA A 102 0.73 6.65 -11.31
N GLN A 103 0.48 7.69 -12.12
CA GLN A 103 1.27 7.95 -13.32
C GLN A 103 2.75 8.22 -13.02
N ARG A 104 3.04 8.93 -11.93
CA ARG A 104 4.43 9.15 -11.48
C ARG A 104 5.08 7.83 -11.09
N ALA A 105 4.41 7.01 -10.30
CA ALA A 105 4.91 5.70 -9.90
C ALA A 105 5.19 4.79 -11.12
N LEU A 106 4.26 4.75 -12.09
CA LEU A 106 4.46 3.99 -13.33
C LEU A 106 5.68 4.47 -14.13
N ARG A 107 5.86 5.78 -14.29
CA ARG A 107 7.05 6.33 -14.97
C ARG A 107 8.34 5.92 -14.28
N THR A 108 8.39 6.00 -12.95
CA THR A 108 9.57 5.57 -12.18
C THR A 108 9.86 4.09 -12.37
N LEU A 109 8.83 3.24 -12.40
CA LEU A 109 9.00 1.81 -12.67
C LEU A 109 9.52 1.53 -14.09
N ASP A 110 8.98 2.23 -15.10
CA ASP A 110 9.46 2.12 -16.48
C ASP A 110 10.93 2.56 -16.63
N GLU A 111 11.34 3.61 -15.92
CA GLU A 111 12.73 4.08 -15.87
C GLU A 111 13.66 3.03 -15.25
N ILE A 112 13.23 2.41 -14.15
CA ILE A 112 13.99 1.34 -13.48
C ILE A 112 14.19 0.15 -14.43
N ASP A 113 13.14 -0.30 -15.11
CA ASP A 113 13.24 -1.45 -16.03
C ASP A 113 14.19 -1.18 -17.19
N ARG A 114 14.12 0.02 -17.78
CA ARG A 114 15.05 0.43 -18.85
C ARG A 114 16.50 0.49 -18.38
N SER A 115 16.75 0.82 -17.12
CA SER A 115 18.11 0.87 -16.56
C SER A 115 18.71 -0.52 -16.28
N GLN A 116 17.87 -1.56 -16.20
CA GLN A 116 18.29 -2.93 -15.92
C GLN A 116 18.33 -3.84 -17.17
N SER A 117 17.92 -3.30 -18.33
CA SER A 117 17.96 -3.97 -19.64
C SER A 117 19.26 -3.66 -20.38
#